data_AF-A0A8T3UBX4-F1
#
_entry.id   AF-A0A8T3UBX4-F1
#
_cell.length_a   1.000
_cell.length_b   1.000
_cell.length_c   1.000
_cell.angle_alpha   90.00
_cell.angle_beta   90.00
_cell.angle_gamma   90.00
#
_symmetry.space_group_name_H-M   'P 1'
#
loop_
_entity.id
_entity.type
_entity.pdbx_description
1 polymer ?
#
loop_
_entity_poly.entity_id
_entity_poly.type
_entity_poly.pdbx_seq_one_letter_code
_entity_poly.pdbx_strand_id
1 'polypeptide(L)' 'MYKTIVTKYCPKAEKMAELIENKVNEMENQEYKLITFSYIPSTKAIHVLKKVK' A
#
# COMPACT_ATOMS: atom_id res chain seq x y z
N MET A 1 14.28 -4.90 6.91
CA MET A 1 13.96 -5.57 5.61
C MET A 1 12.92 -4.74 4.87
N TYR A 2 13.05 -4.57 3.56
CA TYR A 2 12.03 -3.90 2.74
C TYR A 2 11.03 -4.93 2.19
N LYS A 3 9.77 -4.51 2.04
CA LYS A 3 8.70 -5.30 1.43
C LYS A 3 7.91 -4.42 0.48
N THR A 4 7.61 -4.95 -0.70
CA THR A 4 6.75 -4.31 -1.68
C THR A 4 5.45 -5.09 -1.82
N ILE A 5 4.33 -4.36 -1.89
CA ILE A 5 3.01 -4.97 -2.09
C ILE A 5 2.24 -4.17 -3.13
N VAL A 6 1.31 -4.84 -3.81
CA VAL A 6 0.48 -4.25 -4.86
C VAL A 6 -0.98 -4.33 -4.45
N THR A 7 -1.65 -3.20 -4.52
CA THR A 7 -3.09 -3.07 -4.32
C THR A 7 -3.83 -3.61 -5.55
N LYS A 8 -5.01 -4.19 -5.34
CA LYS A 8 -5.84 -4.68 -6.44
C LYS A 8 -6.27 -3.54 -7.36
N TYR A 9 -6.73 -3.92 -8.55
CA TYR A 9 -7.35 -3.02 -9.51
C TYR A 9 -8.50 -2.25 -8.84
N CYS A 10 -8.41 -0.92 -8.81
CA CYS A 10 -9.47 -0.04 -8.32
C CYS A 10 -9.42 1.29 -9.10
N PRO A 11 -10.36 1.53 -10.04
CA PRO A 11 -10.33 2.70 -10.90
C PRO A 11 -10.89 3.96 -10.24
N LYS A 12 -11.63 3.81 -9.13
CA LYS A 12 -12.20 4.95 -8.38
C LYS A 12 -11.18 5.43 -7.35
N ALA A 13 -10.73 6.67 -7.48
CA ALA A 13 -9.67 7.23 -6.63
C ALA A 13 -10.00 7.17 -5.13
N GLU A 14 -11.22 7.53 -4.73
CA GLU A 14 -11.68 7.48 -3.32
C GLU A 14 -11.59 6.06 -2.76
N LYS A 15 -12.06 5.07 -3.53
CA LYS A 15 -11.96 3.65 -3.15
C LYS A 15 -10.52 3.14 -3.15
N MET A 16 -9.65 3.67 -4.02
CA MET A 16 -8.23 3.33 -4.00
C MET A 16 -7.58 3.87 -2.72
N ALA A 17 -7.89 5.10 -2.32
CA ALA A 17 -7.37 5.68 -1.07
C ALA A 17 -7.76 4.81 0.15
N GLU A 18 -9.02 4.41 0.26
CA GLU A 18 -9.52 3.52 1.31
C GLU A 18 -8.81 2.15 1.28
N LEU A 19 -8.58 1.57 0.10
CA LEU A 19 -7.84 0.31 -0.04
C LEU A 19 -6.37 0.44 0.38
N ILE A 20 -5.73 1.56 0.05
CA ILE A 20 -4.35 1.84 0.45
C ILE A 20 -4.27 1.97 1.97
N GLU A 21 -5.14 2.75 2.59
CA GLU A 21 -5.19 2.94 4.04
C GLU A 21 -5.36 1.61 4.77
N ASN A 22 -6.38 0.82 4.40
CA ASN A 22 -6.62 -0.49 4.97
C ASN A 22 -5.41 -1.42 4.85
N LYS A 23 -4.74 -1.41 3.68
CA LYS A 23 -3.57 -2.26 3.45
C LYS A 23 -2.36 -1.81 4.26
N VAL A 24 -2.15 -0.51 4.42
CA VAL A 24 -1.05 0.04 5.22
C VAL A 24 -1.27 -0.25 6.70
N ASN A 25 -2.48 -0.09 7.22
CA ASN A 25 -2.82 -0.41 8.61
C ASN A 25 -2.65 -1.92 8.91
N GLU A 26 -3.04 -2.80 7.98
CA GLU A 26 -2.80 -4.25 8.10
C GLU A 26 -1.30 -4.56 8.22
N MET A 27 -0.47 -3.83 7.46
CA MET A 27 0.98 -3.99 7.48
C MET A 27 1.63 -3.39 8.73
N GLU A 28 1.08 -2.30 9.27
CA GLU A 28 1.53 -1.70 10.54
C GLU A 28 1.36 -2.66 11.71
N ASN A 29 0.25 -3.42 11.75
CA ASN A 29 0.04 -4.51 12.70
C ASN A 29 1.08 -5.65 12.57
N GLN A 30 1.79 -5.73 11.43
CA GLN A 30 2.88 -6.68 11.18
C GLN A 30 4.26 -6.03 11.36
N GLU A 31 4.33 -4.87 12.05
CA GLU A 31 5.54 -4.10 12.28
C GLU A 31 6.17 -3.57 10.99
N TYR A 32 5.38 -3.23 9.98
CA TYR A 32 5.86 -2.54 8.78
C TYR A 32 5.36 -1.10 8.73
N LYS A 33 6.26 -0.17 8.42
CA LYS A 33 5.93 1.23 8.18
C LYS A 33 5.96 1.52 6.68
N LEU A 34 4.92 2.21 6.19
CA LEU A 34 4.90 2.73 4.83
C LEU A 34 6.02 3.76 4.64
N ILE A 35 6.79 3.60 3.57
CA ILE A 35 7.81 4.56 3.16
C ILE A 35 7.27 5.46 2.06
N THR A 36 6.68 4.85 1.03
CA THR A 36 6.09 5.56 -0.11
C THR A 36 5.14 4.64 -0.87
N PHE A 37 4.29 5.21 -1.70
CA PHE A 37 3.47 4.48 -2.66
C PHE A 37 3.40 5.21 -4.00
N SER A 38 3.00 4.50 -5.04
CA SER A 38 2.76 5.07 -6.36
C SER A 38 1.52 4.44 -6.99
N TYR A 39 0.70 5.28 -7.63
CA TYR A 39 -0.42 4.84 -8.45
C TYR A 39 0.05 4.60 -9.88
N ILE A 40 -0.37 3.49 -10.49
CA ILE A 40 0.06 3.10 -11.84
C ILE A 40 -1.11 3.10 -12.83
N PRO A 41 -0.87 3.32 -14.14
CA PRO A 41 -1.92 3.40 -15.17
C PRO A 41 -2.86 2.19 -15.26
N SER A 42 -2.45 1.02 -14.75
CA SER A 42 -3.31 -0.17 -14.62
C SER A 42 -4.31 -0.10 -13.45
N THR A 43 -4.54 1.11 -12.93
CA THR A 43 -5.39 1.44 -11.77
C THR A 43 -5.10 0.55 -10.56
N LYS A 44 -3.82 0.32 -10.30
CA LYS A 44 -3.29 -0.36 -9.12
C LYS A 44 -2.37 0.62 -8.39
N ALA A 45 -1.97 0.28 -7.17
CA ALA A 45 -0.93 1.04 -6.47
C ALA A 45 0.14 0.09 -5.91
N ILE A 46 1.40 0.50 -6.02
CA ILE A 46 2.56 -0.19 -5.46
C ILE A 46 2.97 0.54 -4.19
N HIS A 47 3.19 -0.21 -3.12
CA HIS A 47 3.63 0.31 -1.81
C HIS A 47 5.01 -0.22 -1.48
N VAL A 48 5.86 0.65 -0.95
CA VAL A 48 7.16 0.28 -0.40
C VAL A 48 7.08 0.43 1.11
N LEU A 49 7.31 -0.65 1.84
CA LEU A 49 7.29 -0.70 3.29
C LEU A 49 8.63 -1.14 3.86
N LYS A 50 8.92 -0.70 5.08
CA LYS A 50 10.11 -1.08 5.83
C LYS A 50 9.69 -1.70 7.15
N LYS A 51 10.22 -2.89 7.46
CA LYS A 51 10.03 -3.52 8.78
C LYS A 51 10.66 -2.64 9.87
N VAL A 52 9.89 -2.36 10.90
CA VAL A 52 10.22 -1.53 12.07
C VAL A 52 10.62 -2.48 13.21
N LYS A 53 11.84 -3.02 13.10
CA LYS A 53 12.41 -4.09 13.95
C LYS A 53 11.66 -5.42 13.90
#